data_AF-A0A829R4S8-F1
#
_entry.id   AF-A0A829R4S8-F1
#
_cell.length_a   1.000
_cell.length_b   1.000
_cell.length_c   1.000
_cell.angle_alpha   90.00
_cell.angle_beta   90.00
_cell.angle_gamma   90.00
#
_symmetry.space_group_name_H-M   'P 1'
#
loop_
_entity.id
_entity.type
_entity.pdbx_description
1 polymer ?
#
loop_
_entity_poly.entity_id
_entity_poly.type
_entity_poly.pdbx_seq_one_letter_code
_entity_poly.pdbx_strand_id
1 'polypeptide(L)'
;MGGGTWISYLATEGDNPVYPMADKIVFLGVPFYPEEYLNGSEEVVIDHASYLHGRFAKRISQVLPKKTQILIIGGDILDGSKSDGEVSAASVRYGKKIFTKQQLSLHILKSKDANHSALHELPIVDNYIGDFLWR
;
A
#
# COMPACT_ATOMS: atom_id res chain seq x y z
N MET A 1 1.11 -7.28 9.92
CA MET A 1 1.42 -6.99 8.51
C MET A 1 2.42 -5.84 8.43
N GLY A 2 3.59 -6.04 7.81
CA GLY A 2 4.66 -5.02 7.78
C GLY A 2 4.23 -3.70 7.10
N GLY A 3 3.49 -3.78 6.00
CA GLY A 3 2.99 -2.59 5.28
C GLY A 3 2.08 -1.71 6.14
N GLY A 4 1.10 -2.30 6.83
CA GLY A 4 0.22 -1.55 7.73
C GLY A 4 0.97 -0.87 8.87
N THR A 5 1.93 -1.57 9.50
CA THR A 5 2.81 -0.98 10.51
C THR A 5 3.60 0.20 9.96
N TRP A 6 4.09 0.11 8.72
CA TRP A 6 4.81 1.20 8.07
C TRP A 6 3.93 2.42 7.84
N ILE A 7 2.67 2.24 7.40
CA ILE A 7 1.76 3.38 7.22
C ILE A 7 1.43 4.04 8.56
N SER A 8 1.22 3.25 9.62
CA SER A 8 1.03 3.79 10.98
C SER A 8 2.23 4.60 11.42
N TYR A 9 3.46 4.10 11.21
CA TYR A 9 4.69 4.84 11.48
C TYR A 9 4.75 6.16 10.72
N LEU A 10 4.44 6.16 9.42
CA LEU A 10 4.42 7.38 8.62
C LEU A 10 3.39 8.38 9.15
N ALA A 11 2.21 7.91 9.57
CA ALA A 11 1.15 8.76 10.12
C ALA A 11 1.59 9.50 11.40
N THR A 12 2.37 8.83 12.25
CA THR A 12 2.76 9.33 13.57
C THR A 12 4.10 10.06 13.55
N GLU A 13 5.10 9.53 12.83
CA GLU A 13 6.50 9.96 12.91
C GLU A 13 7.09 10.39 11.55
N GLY A 14 6.34 10.32 10.44
CA GLY A 14 6.88 10.56 9.09
C GLY A 14 7.41 11.98 8.84
N ASP A 15 7.00 12.96 9.65
CA ASP A 15 7.46 14.35 9.62
C ASP A 15 8.45 14.70 10.76
N ASN A 16 8.87 13.72 11.56
CA ASN A 16 9.81 13.92 12.66
C ASN A 16 11.26 14.01 12.15
N PRO A 17 11.96 15.15 12.32
CA PRO A 17 13.30 15.37 11.75
C PRO A 17 14.41 14.56 12.44
N VAL A 18 14.12 13.89 13.57
CA VAL A 18 15.06 13.02 14.27
C VAL A 18 15.25 11.69 13.52
N TYR A 19 14.26 11.26 12.74
CA TYR A 19 14.31 9.98 12.02
C TYR A 19 14.69 10.16 10.55
N PRO A 20 15.30 9.13 9.94
CA PRO A 20 15.61 9.17 8.52
C PRO A 20 14.35 9.26 7.66
N MET A 21 14.43 10.05 6.59
CA MET A 21 13.38 10.14 5.58
C MET A 21 13.60 9.14 4.47
N ALA A 22 12.55 8.41 4.08
CA ALA A 22 12.60 7.48 2.95
C ALA A 22 12.47 8.24 1.62
N ASP A 23 13.43 8.06 0.72
CA ASP A 23 13.37 8.60 -0.65
C ASP A 23 12.54 7.71 -1.60
N LYS A 24 12.55 6.38 -1.41
CA LYS A 24 11.79 5.40 -2.20
C LYS A 24 11.10 4.42 -1.25
N ILE A 25 9.81 4.13 -1.48
CA ILE A 25 9.02 3.19 -0.68
C ILE A 25 8.32 2.20 -1.60
N VAL A 26 8.41 0.90 -1.27
CA VAL A 26 7.70 -0.18 -1.96
C VAL A 26 6.65 -0.77 -1.03
N PHE A 27 5.41 -0.85 -1.50
CA PHE A 27 4.33 -1.59 -0.84
C PHE A 27 3.96 -2.80 -1.70
N LEU A 28 4.04 -3.99 -1.12
CA LEU A 28 3.73 -5.27 -1.78
C LEU A 28 2.59 -5.96 -1.03
N GLY A 29 1.45 -6.18 -1.69
CA GLY A 29 0.30 -6.85 -1.09
C GLY A 29 -0.26 -6.11 0.14
N VAL A 30 -0.15 -4.78 0.17
CA VAL A 30 -0.53 -4.01 1.36
C VAL A 30 -2.00 -3.58 1.26
N PRO A 31 -2.86 -3.95 2.23
CA PRO A 31 -4.19 -3.37 2.34
C PRO A 31 -4.02 -1.89 2.72
N PHE A 32 -4.77 -0.95 2.14
CA PHE A 32 -4.65 0.48 2.43
C PHE A 32 -5.89 1.08 3.10
N TYR A 33 -6.98 0.33 3.28
CA TYR A 33 -8.11 0.83 4.04
C TYR A 33 -7.79 0.76 5.54
N PRO A 34 -7.99 1.85 6.32
CA PRO A 34 -7.69 1.88 7.75
C PRO A 34 -8.33 0.75 8.58
N GLU A 35 -9.57 0.35 8.25
CA GLU A 35 -10.33 -0.74 8.88
C GLU A 35 -9.62 -2.09 8.79
N GLU A 36 -8.89 -2.35 7.71
CA GLU A 36 -8.18 -3.61 7.47
C GLU A 36 -7.01 -3.79 8.45
N TYR A 37 -6.65 -2.76 9.22
CA TYR A 37 -5.67 -2.83 10.30
C TYR A 37 -6.28 -2.93 11.69
N LEU A 38 -7.58 -2.66 11.85
CA LEU A 38 -8.21 -2.54 13.18
C LEU A 38 -8.62 -3.88 13.76
N ASN A 39 -9.15 -4.83 12.97
CA ASN A 39 -9.65 -6.12 13.49
C ASN A 39 -9.25 -7.37 12.67
N GLY A 40 -8.29 -7.30 11.75
CA GLY A 40 -7.90 -8.48 10.97
C GLY A 40 -8.98 -8.89 9.95
N SER A 41 -9.55 -10.10 10.08
CA SER A 41 -10.47 -10.70 9.10
C SER A 41 -11.96 -10.36 9.28
N GLU A 42 -12.34 -9.66 10.34
CA GLU A 42 -13.73 -9.25 10.57
C GLU A 42 -14.03 -7.90 9.91
N GLU A 43 -15.17 -7.81 9.22
CA GLU A 43 -15.62 -6.58 8.58
C GLU A 43 -15.97 -5.53 9.65
N VAL A 44 -15.13 -4.50 9.78
CA VAL A 44 -15.38 -3.38 10.69
C VAL A 44 -16.26 -2.36 9.97
N VAL A 45 -17.52 -2.26 10.38
CA VAL A 45 -18.37 -1.15 9.97
C VAL A 45 -17.94 0.09 10.73
N ILE A 46 -17.16 0.96 10.07
CA ILE A 46 -16.79 2.25 10.65
C ILE A 46 -17.86 3.29 10.31
N ASP A 47 -18.48 3.87 11.33
CA ASP A 47 -19.36 5.01 11.15
C ASP A 47 -18.58 6.19 10.53
N HIS A 48 -19.13 6.83 9.50
CA HIS A 48 -18.46 7.85 8.70
C HIS A 48 -17.12 7.41 8.05
N ALA A 49 -16.99 6.15 7.62
CA ALA A 49 -15.78 5.60 6.98
C ALA A 49 -15.12 6.53 5.95
N SER A 50 -15.89 7.10 5.01
CA SER A 50 -15.40 8.03 3.99
C SER A 50 -14.68 9.26 4.56
N TYR A 51 -15.15 9.78 5.70
CA TYR A 51 -14.51 10.92 6.37
C TYR A 51 -13.16 10.52 6.98
N LEU A 52 -13.08 9.36 7.64
CA LEU A 52 -11.86 8.84 8.24
C LEU A 52 -10.82 8.47 7.17
N HIS A 53 -11.27 7.80 6.10
CA HIS A 53 -10.49 7.53 4.89
C HIS A 53 -9.84 8.79 4.34
N GLY A 54 -10.63 9.87 4.18
CA GLY A 54 -10.15 11.16 3.71
C GLY A 54 -9.14 11.83 4.65
N ARG A 55 -9.41 11.81 5.97
CA ARG A 55 -8.49 12.35 7.00
C ARG A 55 -7.16 11.59 7.03
N PHE A 56 -7.21 10.26 7.01
CA PHE A 56 -6.05 9.40 6.99
C PHE A 56 -5.21 9.63 5.73
N ALA A 57 -5.82 9.55 4.56
CA ALA A 57 -5.16 9.81 3.28
C ALA A 57 -4.52 11.21 3.25
N LYS A 58 -5.24 12.23 3.75
CA LYS A 58 -4.71 13.59 3.84
C LYS A 58 -3.48 13.66 4.76
N ARG A 59 -3.49 13.04 5.94
CA ARG A 59 -2.34 13.02 6.87
C ARG A 59 -1.13 12.36 6.21
N ILE A 60 -1.28 11.16 5.65
CA ILE A 60 -0.18 10.45 5.00
C ILE A 60 0.38 11.25 3.80
N SER A 61 -0.48 11.88 2.99
CA SER A 61 -0.04 12.72 1.87
C SER A 61 0.79 13.94 2.31
N GLN A 62 0.65 14.38 3.56
CA GLN A 62 1.28 15.59 4.10
C GLN A 62 2.60 15.30 4.80
N VAL A 63 2.72 14.16 5.49
CA VAL A 63 3.92 13.78 6.24
C VAL A 63 5.09 13.39 5.33
N LEU A 64 4.80 12.75 4.20
CA LEU A 64 5.83 12.36 3.26
C LEU A 64 6.32 13.55 2.41
N PRO A 65 7.63 13.71 2.20
CA PRO A 65 8.16 14.65 1.23
C PRO A 65 7.56 14.42 -0.17
N LYS A 66 7.38 15.49 -0.93
CA LYS A 66 6.93 15.39 -2.33
C LYS A 66 7.92 14.63 -3.22
N LYS A 67 9.21 14.65 -2.86
CA LYS A 67 10.29 13.95 -3.56
C LYS A 67 10.30 12.44 -3.31
N THR A 68 9.58 11.95 -2.28
CA THR A 68 9.50 10.52 -2.01
C THR A 68 8.75 9.85 -3.16
N GLN A 69 9.36 8.80 -3.72
CA GLN A 69 8.76 7.99 -4.76
C GLN A 69 8.10 6.77 -4.14
N ILE A 70 6.97 6.34 -4.69
CA ILE A 70 6.16 5.24 -4.19
C ILE A 70 5.94 4.22 -5.30
N LEU A 71 6.18 2.96 -5.01
CA LEU A 71 5.77 1.81 -5.80
C LEU A 71 4.76 0.99 -5.01
N ILE A 72 3.62 0.70 -5.63
CA ILE A 72 2.61 -0.20 -5.07
C ILE A 72 2.44 -1.39 -6.01
N ILE A 73 2.51 -2.59 -5.46
CA ILE A 73 2.29 -3.84 -6.17
C ILE A 73 1.23 -4.65 -5.40
N GLY A 74 0.21 -5.13 -6.11
CA GLY A 74 -0.76 -6.09 -5.59
C GLY A 74 -1.06 -7.19 -6.59
N GLY A 75 -1.78 -8.22 -6.15
CA GLY A 75 -2.16 -9.37 -6.96
C GLY A 75 -3.66 -9.44 -7.29
N ASP A 76 -3.97 -10.24 -8.30
CA ASP A 76 -5.31 -10.69 -8.68
C ASP A 76 -5.16 -12.11 -9.25
N ILE A 77 -5.64 -13.11 -8.49
CA ILE A 77 -5.51 -14.54 -8.84
C ILE A 77 -6.46 -15.01 -9.94
N LEU A 78 -7.27 -14.11 -10.52
CA LEU A 78 -8.15 -14.38 -11.66
C LEU A 78 -9.21 -15.47 -11.40
N ASP A 79 -9.61 -15.66 -10.15
CA ASP A 79 -10.69 -16.57 -9.74
C ASP A 79 -12.06 -15.87 -9.59
N GLY A 80 -12.11 -14.56 -9.88
CA GLY A 80 -13.31 -13.71 -9.76
C GLY A 80 -13.36 -12.85 -8.50
N SER A 81 -12.52 -13.14 -7.49
CA SER A 81 -12.44 -12.37 -6.22
C SER A 81 -11.88 -10.95 -6.41
N LYS A 82 -11.07 -10.74 -7.46
CA LYS A 82 -10.27 -9.51 -7.69
C LYS A 82 -9.33 -9.22 -6.51
N SER A 83 -8.74 -10.25 -5.91
CA SER A 83 -7.76 -10.18 -4.81
C SER A 83 -6.57 -11.09 -5.07
N ASP A 84 -5.53 -10.93 -4.26
CA ASP A 84 -4.41 -11.90 -4.18
C ASP A 84 -4.75 -13.11 -3.28
N GLY A 85 -6.02 -13.31 -2.92
CA GLY A 85 -6.49 -14.29 -1.95
C GLY A 85 -6.66 -13.73 -0.52
N GLU A 86 -5.95 -12.66 -0.16
CA GLU A 86 -6.01 -12.05 1.18
C GLU A 86 -6.39 -10.56 1.12
N VAL A 87 -5.82 -9.83 0.16
CA VAL A 87 -5.97 -8.38 -0.01
C VAL A 87 -6.62 -8.07 -1.34
N SER A 88 -7.70 -7.29 -1.29
CA SER A 88 -8.42 -6.90 -2.49
C SER A 88 -7.60 -5.92 -3.35
N ALA A 89 -7.69 -6.07 -4.68
CA ALA A 89 -7.07 -5.11 -5.60
C ALA A 89 -7.68 -3.70 -5.46
N ALA A 90 -8.90 -3.59 -4.92
CA ALA A 90 -9.53 -2.30 -4.60
C ALA A 90 -8.81 -1.60 -3.45
N SER A 91 -8.50 -2.35 -2.38
CA SER A 91 -7.70 -1.85 -1.26
C SER A 91 -6.31 -1.41 -1.72
N VAL A 92 -5.60 -2.24 -2.50
CA VAL A 92 -4.29 -1.86 -3.06
C VAL A 92 -4.38 -0.55 -3.88
N ARG A 93 -5.42 -0.39 -4.71
CA ARG A 93 -5.63 0.83 -5.50
C ARG A 93 -5.94 2.07 -4.65
N TYR A 94 -6.45 1.90 -3.43
CA TYR A 94 -6.72 3.02 -2.53
C TYR A 94 -5.44 3.81 -2.18
N GLY A 95 -4.26 3.21 -2.31
CA GLY A 95 -2.98 3.92 -2.23
C GLY A 95 -2.88 5.16 -3.14
N LYS A 96 -3.58 5.20 -4.28
CA LYS A 96 -3.65 6.42 -5.14
C LYS A 96 -4.32 7.61 -4.45
N LYS A 97 -5.24 7.37 -3.52
CA LYS A 97 -5.90 8.41 -2.72
C LYS A 97 -5.01 8.87 -1.57
N ILE A 98 -4.13 8.01 -1.09
CA ILE A 98 -3.19 8.28 0.00
C ILE A 98 -2.00 9.10 -0.50
N PHE A 99 -1.30 8.64 -1.53
CA PHE A 99 -0.02 9.23 -1.98
C PHE A 99 -0.20 10.28 -3.10
N THR A 100 -1.16 11.19 -2.93
CA THR A 100 -1.53 12.18 -3.95
C THR A 100 -0.47 13.25 -4.24
N LYS A 101 0.54 13.39 -3.37
CA LYS A 101 1.60 14.39 -3.51
C LYS A 101 2.94 13.81 -3.93
N GLN A 102 3.04 12.49 -4.01
CA GLN A 102 4.24 11.74 -4.33
C GLN A 102 4.19 11.24 -5.77
N GLN A 103 5.35 10.96 -6.36
CA GLN A 103 5.41 10.20 -7.61
C GLN A 103 5.05 8.74 -7.31
N LEU A 104 3.98 8.24 -7.92
CA LEU A 104 3.41 6.92 -7.63
C LEU A 104 3.36 6.05 -8.88
N SER A 105 3.96 4.85 -8.81
CA SER A 105 3.69 3.73 -9.73
C SER A 105 2.81 2.69 -9.04
N LEU A 106 1.83 2.14 -9.76
CA LEU A 106 0.93 1.10 -9.24
C LEU A 106 0.77 -0.03 -10.25
N HIS A 107 1.11 -1.24 -9.83
CA HIS A 107 0.97 -2.48 -10.59
C HIS A 107 -0.03 -3.41 -9.87
N ILE A 108 -1.01 -3.92 -10.62
CA ILE A 108 -1.83 -5.04 -10.17
C ILE A 108 -1.51 -6.21 -11.09
N LEU A 109 -0.77 -7.18 -10.56
CA LEU A 109 -0.36 -8.36 -11.29
C LEU A 109 -1.54 -9.33 -11.38
N LYS A 110 -1.97 -9.60 -12.61
CA LYS A 110 -3.04 -10.55 -12.90
C LYS A 110 -2.42 -11.88 -13.33
N SER A 111 -2.44 -12.86 -12.43
CA SER A 111 -1.95 -14.21 -12.69
C SER A 111 -2.50 -15.15 -11.65
N LYS A 112 -2.73 -16.43 -11.99
CA LYS A 112 -3.08 -17.46 -11.00
C LYS A 112 -2.02 -17.61 -9.91
N ASP A 113 -0.78 -17.25 -10.21
CA ASP A 113 0.35 -17.29 -9.29
C ASP A 113 0.51 -16.01 -8.46
N ALA A 114 -0.27 -14.96 -8.72
CA ALA A 114 -0.22 -13.69 -8.00
C ALA A 114 -0.98 -13.75 -6.66
N ASN A 115 -0.83 -14.85 -5.92
CA ASN A 115 -1.39 -14.98 -4.58
C ASN A 115 -0.53 -14.27 -3.54
N HIS A 116 -1.12 -13.92 -2.40
CA HIS A 116 -0.54 -13.05 -1.38
C HIS A 116 0.86 -13.50 -0.93
N SER A 117 1.00 -14.79 -0.62
CA SER A 117 2.26 -15.38 -0.16
C SER A 117 3.26 -15.59 -1.30
N ALA A 118 2.84 -15.66 -2.56
CA ALA A 118 3.75 -15.85 -3.69
C ALA A 118 4.18 -14.53 -4.34
N LEU A 119 3.52 -13.40 -4.06
CA LEU A 119 3.84 -12.11 -4.68
C LEU A 119 5.32 -11.72 -4.54
N HIS A 120 5.97 -12.07 -3.43
CA HIS A 120 7.39 -11.79 -3.20
C HIS A 120 8.36 -12.84 -3.78
N GLU A 121 7.82 -13.89 -4.39
CA GLU A 121 8.58 -14.99 -5.03
C GLU A 121 8.53 -14.90 -6.57
N LEU A 122 7.78 -13.94 -7.12
CA LEU A 122 7.60 -13.81 -8.56
C LEU A 122 8.72 -12.97 -9.19
N PRO A 123 9.47 -13.48 -10.18
CA PRO A 123 10.57 -12.74 -10.81
C PRO A 123 10.15 -11.40 -11.44
N ILE A 124 8.89 -11.27 -11.86
CA ILE A 124 8.37 -10.00 -12.38
C ILE A 124 8.27 -8.93 -11.29
N VAL A 125 7.98 -9.32 -10.04
CA VAL A 125 7.94 -8.40 -8.90
C VAL A 125 9.35 -7.95 -8.55
N ASP A 126 10.32 -8.86 -8.56
CA ASP A 126 11.75 -8.51 -8.38
C ASP A 126 12.21 -7.48 -9.41
N ASN A 127 11.82 -7.66 -10.68
CA ASN A 127 12.15 -6.69 -11.74
C ASN A 127 11.53 -5.32 -11.49
N TYR A 128 10.25 -5.25 -11.08
CA TYR A 128 9.61 -3.97 -10.75
C TYR A 128 10.28 -3.27 -9.58
N ILE A 129 10.59 -4.02 -8.52
CA ILE A 129 11.26 -3.48 -7.34
C ILE A 129 12.67 -3.03 -7.69
N GLY A 130 13.40 -3.83 -8.47
CA GLY A 130 14.77 -3.54 -8.82
C GLY A 130 14.93 -2.32 -9.72
N ASP A 131 14.09 -2.21 -10.73
CA ASP A 131 14.02 -1.04 -11.58
C ASP A 131 13.63 0.20 -10.78
N PHE A 132 12.67 0.07 -9.87
CA PHE A 132 12.25 1.19 -9.05
C PHE A 132 13.32 1.65 -8.06
N LEU A 133 14.04 0.73 -7.40
CA LEU A 133 15.01 1.07 -6.37
C LEU A 133 16.34 1.56 -6.95
N TRP A 134 16.86 0.92 -8.00
CA TRP A 134 18.24 1.10 -8.44
C TRP A 134 18.42 1.73 -9.82
N ARG A 135 17.34 1.93 -10.59
CA ARG A 135 17.37 2.75 -11.82
C ARG A 135 16.73 4.12 -11.55
#